data_AF-A0A8J3P2F2-F1
#
_entry.id   AF-A0A8J3P2F2-F1
#
_cell.length_a   1.000
_cell.length_b   1.000
_cell.length_c   1.000
_cell.angle_alpha   90.00
_cell.angle_beta   90.00
_cell.angle_gamma   90.00
#
_symmetry.space_group_name_H-M   'P 1'
#
loop_
_entity.id
_entity.type
_entity.pdbx_description
1 polymer ?
#
loop_
_entity_poly.entity_id
_entity_poly.type
_entity_poly.pdbx_seq_one_letter_code
_entity_poly.pdbx_strand_id
1 'polypeptide(L)' 'MTDEVGVVTGELTLATEPVGDGTARLRVQYLGAEEWYTVTGATVPVTDPAQAASLHALAVGLLNRPEG' A
#
# COMPACT_ATOMS: atom_id res chain seq x y z
N MET A 1 2.86 5.43 7.47
CA MET A 1 4.29 5.42 7.86
C MET A 1 4.99 4.45 6.91
N THR A 2 6.04 4.87 6.21
CA THR A 2 6.87 4.02 5.34
C THR A 2 8.19 3.72 6.02
N ASP A 3 8.79 2.58 5.65
CA ASP A 3 9.99 2.06 6.32
C ASP A 3 11.22 2.95 6.09
N GLU A 4 11.17 3.76 5.03
CA GLU A 4 12.30 4.54 4.52
C GLU A 4 12.21 6.04 4.81
N VAL A 5 11.00 6.63 4.98
CA VAL A 5 10.83 8.10 5.02
C VAL A 5 9.88 8.61 6.12
N GLY A 6 9.25 7.74 6.92
CA GLY A 6 8.31 8.20 7.97
C GLY A 6 6.91 8.49 7.42
N VAL A 7 6.35 9.69 7.61
CA VAL A 7 5.00 10.02 7.11
C VAL A 7 5.09 10.53 5.67
N VAL A 8 4.48 9.81 4.74
CA VAL A 8 4.37 10.20 3.33
C VAL A 8 3.00 10.87 3.13
N THR A 9 3.00 12.11 2.66
CA THR A 9 1.79 12.93 2.40
C THR A 9 1.85 13.53 1.00
N GLY A 10 0.68 13.79 0.40
CA GLY A 10 0.55 14.34 -0.95
C GLY A 10 -0.18 13.41 -1.92
N GLU A 11 0.05 13.61 -3.22
CA GLU A 11 -0.51 12.76 -4.27
C GLU A 11 0.36 11.51 -4.45
N LEU A 12 -0.21 10.36 -4.11
CA LEU A 12 0.47 9.07 -4.12
C LEU A 12 -0.29 8.09 -5.00
N THR A 13 0.47 7.24 -5.69
CA THR A 13 -0.04 6.01 -6.29
C THR A 13 0.15 4.87 -5.29
N LEU A 14 -0.90 4.10 -5.05
CA LEU A 14 -0.87 2.89 -4.22
C LEU A 14 -0.91 1.66 -5.11
N ALA A 15 -0.03 0.69 -4.85
CA ALA A 15 -0.06 -0.62 -5.47
C ALA A 15 -0.14 -1.72 -4.41
N THR A 16 -0.90 -2.77 -4.70
CA THR A 16 -0.94 -4.01 -3.91
C THR A 16 -0.33 -5.11 -4.75
N GLU A 17 0.83 -5.62 -4.34
CA GLU A 17 1.59 -6.62 -5.10
C GLU A 17 1.64 -7.94 -4.34
N PRO A 18 1.33 -9.09 -4.97
CA PRO A 18 1.59 -10.39 -4.39
C PRO A 18 3.11 -10.65 -4.33
N VAL A 19 3.61 -11.05 -3.17
CA VAL A 19 5.07 -11.19 -2.91
C VAL A 19 5.57 -12.62 -3.17
N GLY A 20 4.66 -13.55 -3.49
CA GLY A 20 5.02 -14.91 -3.86
C GLY A 20 5.21 -15.84 -2.66
N ASP A 21 4.41 -15.71 -1.60
CA ASP A 21 4.36 -16.66 -0.47
C ASP A 21 2.94 -16.73 0.13
N GLY A 22 1.91 -16.50 -0.69
CA GLY A 22 0.55 -16.27 -0.18
C GLY A 22 0.46 -15.00 0.67
N THR A 23 1.29 -14.00 0.37
CA THR A 23 1.29 -12.69 1.00
C THR A 23 1.22 -11.60 -0.06
N ALA A 24 0.66 -10.45 0.32
CA ALA A 24 0.61 -9.23 -0.47
C ALA A 24 1.30 -8.12 0.31
N ARG A 25 1.94 -7.23 -0.42
CA ARG A 25 2.62 -6.05 0.12
C ARG A 25 2.04 -4.81 -0.51
N LEU A 26 1.80 -3.81 0.33
CA LEU A 26 1.42 -2.48 -0.13
C LEU A 26 2.67 -1.64 -0.40
N ARG A 27 2.70 -1.03 -1.57
CA ARG A 27 3.75 -0.10 -2.00
C ARG A 27 3.12 1.21 -2.41
N VAL A 28 3.81 2.30 -2.11
CA VAL A 28 3.41 3.64 -2.49
C VAL A 28 4.50 4.31 -3.27
N GLN A 29 4.10 5.17 -4.18
CA GLN A 29 4.99 5.96 -5.00
C GLN A 29 4.42 7.37 -5.07
N TYR A 30 5.27 8.39 -5.04
CA TYR A 30 4.84 9.74 -5.41
C TYR A 30 4.38 9.76 -6.85
N LEU A 31 3.26 10.44 -7.13
CA LEU A 31 2.69 10.47 -8.47
C LEU A 31 3.75 10.84 -9.53
N GLY A 32 4.01 9.93 -10.46
CA GLY A 32 4.98 10.11 -11.55
C GLY A 32 6.46 9.92 -11.18
N ALA A 33 6.78 9.52 -9.95
CA ALA A 33 8.13 9.09 -9.62
C ALA A 33 8.44 7.71 -10.23
N GLU A 34 9.70 7.31 -10.21
CA GLU A 34 10.12 5.95 -10.61
C GLU A 34 10.28 5.03 -9.38
N GLU A 35 10.43 5.63 -8.20
CA GLU A 35 10.72 4.92 -6.97
C GLU A 35 9.44 4.49 -6.23
N TRP A 36 9.46 3.25 -5.71
CA TRP A 36 8.36 2.63 -4.98
C TRP A 36 8.79 2.27 -3.56
N TYR A 37 8.15 2.90 -2.58
CA TYR A 37 8.39 2.71 -1.17
C TYR A 37 7.46 1.67 -0.58
N THR A 38 7.97 0.89 0.37
CA THR A 38 7.12 -0.05 1.10
C THR A 38 6.41 0.64 2.25
N VAL A 39 5.13 0.36 2.41
CA VAL A 39 4.39 0.76 3.62
C VAL A 39 4.78 -0.16 4.77
N THR A 40 5.27 0.41 5.87
CA THR A 40 5.67 -0.36 7.06
C THR A 40 4.50 -1.16 7.61
N GLY A 41 4.74 -2.42 7.93
CA GLY A 41 3.72 -3.32 8.50
C GLY A 41 2.62 -3.74 7.53
N ALA A 42 2.73 -3.40 6.25
CA ALA A 42 1.70 -3.64 5.24
C ALA A 42 1.95 -4.89 4.38
N THR A 43 2.64 -5.88 4.95
CA THR A 43 2.75 -7.22 4.40
C THR A 43 1.71 -8.09 5.08
N VAL A 44 0.74 -8.58 4.32
CA VAL A 44 -0.44 -9.26 4.84
C VAL A 44 -0.59 -10.62 4.15
N PRO A 45 -0.90 -11.71 4.87
CA PRO A 45 -1.29 -12.97 4.25
C PRO A 45 -2.55 -12.79 3.40
N VAL A 46 -2.50 -13.29 2.18
CA VAL A 46 -3.63 -13.35 1.23
C VAL A 46 -3.67 -14.76 0.67
N THR A 47 -4.65 -15.52 1.13
CA THR A 47 -4.90 -16.89 0.65
C THR A 47 -5.80 -16.91 -0.58
N ASP A 48 -6.41 -15.77 -0.92
CA ASP A 48 -7.29 -15.59 -2.06
C ASP A 48 -7.00 -14.24 -2.76
N PRO A 49 -6.93 -14.18 -4.10
CA PRO A 49 -6.72 -12.93 -4.84
C PRO A 49 -7.75 -11.82 -4.53
N ALA A 50 -9.00 -12.15 -4.22
CA ALA A 50 -10.03 -11.20 -3.82
C ALA A 50 -9.75 -10.54 -2.46
N GLN A 51 -9.00 -11.21 -1.57
CA GLN A 51 -8.53 -10.59 -0.34
C GLN A 51 -7.52 -9.48 -0.63
N ALA A 52 -6.68 -9.61 -1.65
CA ALA A 52 -5.75 -8.55 -2.06
C ALA A 52 -6.48 -7.30 -2.57
N ALA A 53 -7.57 -7.49 -3.33
CA ALA A 53 -8.43 -6.39 -3.77
C ALA A 53 -9.15 -5.70 -2.59
N SER A 54 -9.61 -6.48 -1.63
CA SER A 54 -10.26 -5.96 -0.41
C SER A 54 -9.26 -5.18 0.46
N LEU A 55 -8.03 -5.72 0.62
CA LEU A 55 -6.92 -5.05 1.29
C LEU A 55 -6.58 -3.73 0.60
N HIS A 56 -6.53 -3.72 -0.74
CA HIS A 56 -6.30 -2.51 -1.52
C HIS A 56 -7.35 -1.44 -1.20
N ALA A 57 -8.64 -1.76 -1.27
CA ALA A 57 -9.71 -0.82 -0.98
C ALA A 57 -9.65 -0.26 0.45
N LEU A 58 -9.37 -1.11 1.44
CA LEU A 58 -9.18 -0.69 2.83
C LEU A 58 -7.98 0.25 2.99
N ALA A 59 -6.86 -0.08 2.34
CA ALA A 59 -5.66 0.75 2.38
C ALA A 59 -5.90 2.11 1.73
N VAL A 60 -6.62 2.18 0.60
CA VAL A 60 -7.06 3.44 -0.01
C VAL A 60 -7.90 4.24 0.98
N GLY A 61 -8.90 3.65 1.63
CA GLY A 61 -9.75 4.37 2.59
C GLY A 61 -9.02 4.83 3.86
N LEU A 62 -8.00 4.10 4.31
CA LEU A 62 -7.19 4.48 5.47
C LEU A 62 -6.18 5.59 5.15
N LEU A 63 -5.59 5.56 3.95
CA LEU A 63 -4.59 6.53 3.50
C LEU A 63 -5.22 7.79 2.90
N ASN A 64 -6.37 7.65 2.25
CA ASN A 64 -7.17 8.75 1.74
C ASN A 64 -8.31 9.01 2.72
N ARG A 65 -8.02 9.78 3.77
CA ARG A 65 -9.04 10.28 4.69
C ARG A 65 -9.48 11.65 4.18
N PRO A 66 -10.65 11.78 3.51
CA PRO A 66 -11.05 13.05 2.90
C PRO A 66 -11.35 14.16 3.91
N GLU A 67 -11.47 13.86 5.21
CA GLU A 67 -11.75 14.85 6.25
C GLU A 67 -10.97 14.48 7.52
N GLY A 68 -10.08 15.38 7.93
CA GLY A 68 -9.59 15.52 9.30
C GLY A 68 -10.20 16.78 9.88
#